data_AF-A0A2X3H9J4-F1
#
_entry.id   AF-A0A2X3H9J4-F1
#
_cell.length_a   1.000
_cell.length_b   1.000
_cell.length_c   1.000
_cell.angle_alpha   90.00
_cell.angle_beta   90.00
_cell.angle_gamma   90.00
#
_symmetry.space_group_name_H-M   'P 1'
#
loop_
_entity.id
_entity.type
_entity.pdbx_description
1 polymer ?
#
loop_
_entity_poly.entity_id
_entity_poly.type
_entity_poly.pdbx_seq_one_letter_code
_entity_poly.pdbx_strand_id
1 'polypeptide(L)'
;MKKAIIFLLSFYSCAGFAESQQARSDYSTEESQAKVNKILHTTSLYRKGLSYSERVAEISSRLLGTPYQAYTLIGSSSMQERLVTNPSTVDCFTFIDYVRSMAHASSWQTYVSELVKTRYTNGMIDFTGRKHFFTDWAVISPRNAQDVTQDISPYTITVNKQLNQKNKKQEYV
;
A
#
# COMPACT_ATOMS: atom_id res chain seq x y z
N MET A 1 -41.83 14.35 52.31
CA MET A 1 -40.38 14.17 52.03
C MET A 1 -40.26 13.27 50.81
N LYS A 2 -39.77 13.82 49.69
CA LYS A 2 -39.85 13.21 48.35
C LYS A 2 -38.83 12.05 48.23
N LYS A 3 -39.31 10.86 47.86
CA LYS A 3 -38.47 9.68 47.58
C LYS A 3 -37.83 9.86 46.20
N ALA A 4 -36.50 9.83 46.14
CA ALA A 4 -35.75 9.93 44.89
C ALA A 4 -35.82 8.59 44.15
N ILE A 5 -36.27 8.62 42.89
CA ILE A 5 -36.26 7.49 41.97
C ILE A 5 -34.93 7.52 41.23
N ILE A 6 -34.08 6.52 41.46
CA ILE A 6 -32.81 6.34 40.75
C ILE A 6 -33.10 5.62 39.44
N PHE A 7 -32.98 6.33 38.32
CA PHE A 7 -32.99 5.74 36.98
C PHE A 7 -31.61 5.11 36.70
N LEU A 8 -31.55 3.78 36.70
CA LEU A 8 -30.39 3.02 36.22
C LEU A 8 -30.40 3.04 34.68
N LEU A 9 -29.60 3.92 34.08
CA LEU A 9 -29.28 3.89 32.65
C LEU A 9 -28.34 2.71 32.38
N SER A 10 -28.88 1.65 31.79
CA SER A 10 -28.09 0.55 31.24
C SER A 10 -27.35 1.03 29.98
N PHE A 11 -26.06 1.32 30.14
CA PHE A 11 -25.14 1.46 29.01
C PHE A 11 -24.94 0.07 28.38
N TYR A 12 -25.79 -0.29 27.41
CA TYR A 12 -25.44 -1.32 26.44
C TYR A 12 -24.29 -0.77 25.60
N SER A 13 -23.07 -1.04 26.04
CA SER A 13 -21.87 -0.90 25.22
C SER A 13 -22.02 -1.91 24.08
N CYS A 14 -22.55 -1.44 22.96
CA CYS A 14 -22.44 -2.14 21.70
C CYS A 14 -20.96 -2.06 21.31
N ALA A 15 -20.16 -3.01 21.80
CA ALA A 15 -18.86 -3.29 21.22
C ALA A 15 -19.14 -3.80 19.81
N GLY A 16 -19.32 -2.86 18.88
CA GLY A 16 -19.26 -3.15 17.46
C GLY A 16 -17.87 -3.70 17.21
N PHE A 17 -17.78 -5.01 17.06
CA PHE A 17 -16.63 -5.61 16.43
C PHE A 17 -16.58 -5.01 15.03
N ALA A 18 -15.69 -4.03 14.84
CA ALA A 18 -15.28 -3.61 13.52
C ALA A 18 -14.64 -4.84 12.88
N GLU A 19 -15.47 -5.59 12.16
CA GLU A 19 -15.02 -6.69 11.33
C GLU A 19 -13.97 -6.10 10.40
N SER A 20 -12.72 -6.56 10.55
CA SER A 20 -11.65 -6.11 9.68
C SER A 20 -12.12 -6.40 8.27
N GLN A 21 -12.35 -5.35 7.47
CA GLN A 21 -12.64 -5.51 6.07
C GLN A 21 -11.44 -6.21 5.47
N GLN A 22 -11.52 -7.53 5.40
CA GLN A 22 -10.43 -8.37 4.99
C GLN A 22 -10.06 -7.88 3.60
N ALA A 23 -8.85 -7.34 3.47
CA ALA A 23 -8.36 -6.77 2.23
C ALA A 23 -8.42 -7.86 1.16
N ARG A 24 -9.56 -7.94 0.48
CA ARG A 24 -9.75 -8.74 -0.70
C ARG A 24 -9.33 -7.82 -1.82
N SER A 25 -8.42 -8.30 -2.66
CA SER A 25 -8.13 -7.61 -3.90
C SER A 25 -9.37 -7.71 -4.78
N ASP A 26 -10.21 -6.68 -4.74
CA ASP A 26 -11.46 -6.59 -5.52
C ASP A 26 -11.21 -6.70 -7.03
N TYR A 27 -9.98 -6.48 -7.49
CA TYR A 27 -9.59 -6.62 -8.89
C TYR A 27 -8.25 -7.39 -9.05
N SER A 28 -8.23 -8.64 -8.57
CA SER A 28 -7.18 -9.63 -8.92
C SER A 28 -7.76 -10.72 -9.81
N THR A 29 -7.05 -11.06 -10.89
CA THR A 29 -7.32 -12.29 -11.64
C THR A 29 -6.69 -13.51 -10.95
N GLU A 30 -7.20 -14.71 -11.23
CA GLU A 30 -6.54 -15.96 -10.82
C GLU A 30 -5.09 -16.03 -11.34
N GLU A 31 -4.85 -15.50 -12.55
CA GLU A 31 -3.50 -15.37 -13.12
C GLU A 31 -2.60 -14.48 -12.26
N SER A 32 -3.11 -13.35 -11.76
CA SER A 32 -2.36 -12.45 -10.89
C SER A 32 -1.98 -13.14 -9.58
N GLN A 33 -2.92 -13.87 -8.99
CA GLN A 33 -2.67 -14.65 -7.78
C GLN A 33 -1.64 -15.77 -8.03
N ALA A 34 -1.78 -16.50 -9.14
CA ALA A 34 -0.84 -17.54 -9.53
C ALA A 34 0.57 -16.98 -9.74
N LYS A 35 0.70 -15.81 -10.41
CA LYS A 35 1.99 -15.16 -10.64
C LYS A 35 2.64 -14.70 -9.34
N VAL A 36 1.90 -14.07 -8.42
CA VAL A 36 2.42 -13.70 -7.09
C VAL A 36 2.84 -14.93 -6.31
N ASN A 37 1.99 -15.96 -6.24
CA ASN A 37 2.33 -17.20 -5.53
C ASN A 37 3.58 -17.87 -6.11
N LYS A 38 3.74 -17.89 -7.43
CA LYS A 38 4.95 -18.39 -8.09
C LYS A 38 6.18 -17.60 -7.66
N ILE A 39 6.11 -16.27 -7.66
CA ILE A 39 7.22 -15.41 -7.23
C ILE A 39 7.58 -15.66 -5.76
N LEU A 40 6.59 -15.66 -4.86
CA LEU A 40 6.79 -15.88 -3.43
C LEU A 40 7.38 -17.27 -3.15
N HIS A 41 6.86 -18.30 -3.80
CA HIS A 41 7.34 -19.67 -3.66
C HIS A 41 8.77 -19.83 -4.16
N THR A 42 9.09 -19.37 -5.36
CA THR A 42 10.46 -19.54 -5.86
C THR A 42 11.46 -18.67 -5.09
N THR A 43 11.04 -17.51 -4.56
CA THR A 43 11.87 -16.70 -3.64
C THR A 43 12.18 -17.46 -2.34
N SER A 44 11.21 -18.17 -1.76
CA SER A 44 11.43 -18.96 -0.54
C SER A 44 12.27 -20.21 -0.76
N LEU A 45 12.22 -20.80 -1.96
CA LEU A 45 13.05 -21.96 -2.33
C LEU A 45 14.53 -21.63 -2.55
N TYR A 46 14.85 -20.42 -3.01
CA TYR A 46 16.22 -20.06 -3.39
C TYR A 46 17.15 -19.97 -2.17
N ARG A 47 16.68 -19.38 -1.05
CA ARG A 47 17.39 -19.38 0.24
C ARG A 47 16.42 -19.23 1.41
N LYS A 48 16.53 -20.12 2.41
CA LYS A 48 15.82 -19.96 3.68
C LYS A 48 16.47 -18.83 4.48
N GLY A 49 15.68 -17.86 4.96
CA GLY A 49 16.17 -16.78 5.83
C GLY A 49 16.81 -15.58 5.10
N LEU A 50 16.40 -15.29 3.86
CA LEU A 50 16.81 -14.06 3.18
C LEU A 50 16.50 -12.82 4.02
N SER A 51 17.46 -11.89 4.07
CA SER A 51 17.22 -10.53 4.57
C SER A 51 16.22 -9.79 3.67
N TYR A 52 15.62 -8.72 4.20
CA TYR A 52 14.67 -7.92 3.42
C TYR A 52 15.25 -7.40 2.09
N SER A 53 16.51 -6.93 2.10
CA SER A 53 17.18 -6.43 0.90
C SER A 53 17.42 -7.52 -0.15
N GLU A 54 17.81 -8.73 0.26
CA GLU A 54 17.96 -9.86 -0.65
C GLU A 54 16.62 -10.29 -1.24
N ARG A 55 15.54 -10.25 -0.45
CA ARG A 55 14.17 -10.51 -0.96
C ARG A 55 13.77 -9.47 -2.01
N VAL A 56 14.04 -8.19 -1.76
CA VAL A 56 13.78 -7.11 -2.74
C VAL A 56 14.54 -7.37 -4.04
N ALA A 57 15.82 -7.72 -3.97
CA ALA A 57 16.64 -8.02 -5.16
C ALA A 57 16.10 -9.23 -5.93
N GLU A 58 15.77 -10.32 -5.25
CA GLU A 58 15.26 -11.54 -5.86
C GLU A 58 13.86 -11.36 -6.47
N ILE A 59 12.99 -10.59 -5.81
CA ILE A 59 11.63 -10.34 -6.31
C ILE A 59 11.66 -9.38 -7.50
N SER A 60 12.45 -8.31 -7.42
CA SER A 60 12.57 -7.34 -8.52
C SER A 60 13.18 -7.96 -9.77
N SER A 61 14.16 -8.87 -9.64
CA SER A 61 14.75 -9.58 -10.78
C SER A 61 13.74 -10.41 -11.55
N ARG A 62 12.75 -11.00 -10.87
CA ARG A 62 11.66 -11.81 -11.47
C ARG A 62 10.65 -11.00 -12.28
N LEU A 63 10.66 -9.68 -12.10
CA LEU A 63 9.81 -8.76 -12.86
C LEU A 63 10.54 -8.15 -14.07
N LEU A 64 11.82 -8.48 -14.29
CA LEU A 64 12.53 -8.10 -15.53
C LEU A 64 11.78 -8.60 -16.77
N GLY A 65 11.66 -7.73 -17.77
CA GLY A 65 10.89 -8.02 -18.98
C GLY A 65 9.37 -7.91 -18.83
N THR A 66 8.84 -7.58 -17.64
CA THR A 66 7.41 -7.29 -17.48
C THR A 66 7.06 -6.03 -18.29
N PRO A 67 6.04 -6.08 -19.17
CA PRO A 67 5.66 -4.92 -19.98
C PRO A 67 5.26 -3.71 -19.14
N TYR A 68 5.63 -2.54 -19.65
CA TYR A 68 5.19 -1.26 -19.07
C TYR A 68 3.76 -0.94 -19.50
N GLN A 69 2.91 -0.53 -18.56
CA GLN A 69 1.57 -0.02 -18.83
C GLN A 69 1.30 1.17 -17.92
N ALA A 70 0.89 2.31 -18.48
CA ALA A 70 0.43 3.45 -17.69
C ALA A 70 -1.02 3.23 -17.18
N TYR A 71 -1.38 3.93 -16.11
CA TYR A 71 -2.74 3.96 -15.57
C TYR A 71 -3.26 2.58 -15.13
N THR A 72 -2.41 1.79 -14.46
CA THR A 72 -2.77 0.43 -14.02
C THR A 72 -3.72 0.39 -12.82
N LEU A 73 -3.90 1.49 -12.09
CA LEU A 73 -4.73 1.58 -10.88
C LEU A 73 -6.09 2.20 -11.18
N ILE A 74 -7.11 1.78 -10.42
CA ILE A 74 -8.49 2.24 -10.54
C ILE A 74 -8.86 3.11 -9.34
N GLY A 75 -9.46 4.27 -9.62
CA GLY A 75 -10.00 5.19 -8.63
C GLY A 75 -9.61 6.64 -8.89
N SER A 76 -10.52 7.55 -8.57
CA SER A 76 -10.37 9.01 -8.72
C SER A 76 -11.29 9.74 -7.74
N SER A 77 -11.32 11.07 -7.77
CA SER A 77 -12.26 11.86 -6.96
C SER A 77 -13.73 11.58 -7.30
N SER A 78 -14.01 11.05 -8.49
CA SER A 78 -15.36 10.72 -8.96
C SER A 78 -15.58 9.21 -9.19
N MET A 79 -14.57 8.38 -8.94
CA MET A 79 -14.63 6.93 -9.15
C MET A 79 -14.12 6.22 -7.90
N GLN A 80 -14.94 5.31 -7.36
CA GLN A 80 -14.57 4.51 -6.21
C GLN A 80 -13.21 3.82 -6.41
N GLU A 81 -12.33 3.98 -5.43
CA GLU A 81 -11.02 3.34 -5.38
C GLU A 81 -11.15 1.81 -5.30
N ARG A 82 -10.27 1.11 -6.01
CA ARG A 82 -10.19 -0.36 -5.97
C ARG A 82 -8.76 -0.82 -5.75
N LEU A 83 -8.61 -1.86 -4.94
CA LEU A 83 -7.32 -2.53 -4.80
C LEU A 83 -7.03 -3.37 -6.05
N VAL A 84 -6.15 -2.85 -6.91
CA VAL A 84 -5.71 -3.52 -8.14
C VAL A 84 -4.37 -4.23 -7.94
N THR A 85 -4.30 -5.49 -8.34
CA THR A 85 -3.06 -6.27 -8.41
C THR A 85 -2.96 -6.95 -9.77
N ASN A 86 -1.98 -6.53 -10.57
CA ASN A 86 -1.70 -7.12 -11.86
C ASN A 86 -0.18 -7.11 -12.10
N PRO A 87 0.57 -8.11 -11.60
CA PRO A 87 2.01 -8.16 -11.84
C PRO A 87 2.38 -8.56 -13.29
N SER A 88 1.41 -8.73 -14.20
CA SER A 88 1.67 -9.00 -15.62
C SER A 88 1.94 -7.73 -16.43
N THR A 89 1.57 -6.55 -15.93
CA THR A 89 1.96 -5.25 -16.49
C THR A 89 2.20 -4.26 -15.34
N VAL A 90 3.18 -3.37 -15.47
CA VAL A 90 3.53 -2.44 -14.38
C VAL A 90 3.82 -1.04 -14.90
N ASP A 91 3.60 -0.04 -14.06
CA ASP A 91 4.28 1.25 -14.14
C ASP A 91 5.33 1.37 -13.03
N CYS A 92 5.97 2.54 -12.93
CA CYS A 92 7.01 2.77 -11.92
C CYS A 92 6.49 2.64 -10.47
N PHE A 93 5.23 3.03 -10.19
CA PHE A 93 4.65 2.96 -8.86
C PHE A 93 4.25 1.53 -8.49
N THR A 94 3.48 0.88 -9.37
CA THR A 94 3.01 -0.47 -9.14
C THR A 94 4.14 -1.49 -9.10
N PHE A 95 5.21 -1.28 -9.87
CA PHE A 95 6.42 -2.08 -9.75
C PHE A 95 6.98 -2.06 -8.31
N ILE A 96 7.24 -0.87 -7.75
CA ILE A 96 7.81 -0.78 -6.39
C ILE A 96 6.82 -1.22 -5.32
N ASP A 97 5.52 -0.95 -5.49
CA ASP A 97 4.46 -1.41 -4.59
C ASP A 97 4.47 -2.95 -4.49
N TYR A 98 4.46 -3.63 -5.64
CA TYR A 98 4.42 -5.07 -5.72
C TYR A 98 5.70 -5.71 -5.17
N VAL A 99 6.87 -5.17 -5.51
CA VAL A 99 8.16 -5.65 -4.98
C VAL A 99 8.20 -5.55 -3.46
N ARG A 100 7.89 -4.38 -2.90
CA ARG A 100 7.88 -4.18 -1.44
C ARG A 100 6.88 -5.10 -0.75
N SER A 101 5.67 -5.20 -1.29
CA SER A 101 4.60 -6.00 -0.70
C SER A 101 4.94 -7.49 -0.69
N MET A 102 5.49 -8.01 -1.80
CA MET A 102 5.99 -9.39 -1.86
C MET A 102 7.22 -9.62 -0.96
N ALA A 103 8.06 -8.61 -0.76
CA ALA A 103 9.22 -8.71 0.14
C ALA A 103 8.83 -8.82 1.62
N HIS A 104 7.63 -8.39 2.00
CA HIS A 104 7.08 -8.55 3.36
C HIS A 104 6.11 -9.74 3.50
N ALA A 105 5.64 -10.32 2.41
CA ALA A 105 4.62 -11.37 2.41
C ALA A 105 5.18 -12.79 2.28
N SER A 106 4.46 -13.80 2.76
CA SER A 106 4.79 -15.22 2.57
C SER A 106 3.70 -16.01 1.87
N SER A 107 2.57 -15.37 1.59
CA SER A 107 1.38 -15.94 0.96
C SER A 107 0.62 -14.85 0.19
N TRP A 108 -0.33 -15.25 -0.64
CA TRP A 108 -1.26 -14.31 -1.28
C TRP A 108 -1.97 -13.40 -0.27
N GLN A 109 -2.51 -13.96 0.82
CA GLN A 109 -3.28 -13.21 1.80
C GLN A 109 -2.42 -12.17 2.51
N THR A 110 -1.18 -12.53 2.89
CA THR A 110 -0.25 -11.58 3.48
C THR A 110 0.22 -10.55 2.45
N TYR A 111 0.40 -10.93 1.19
CA TYR A 111 0.71 -10.00 0.09
C TYR A 111 -0.36 -8.93 -0.08
N VAL A 112 -1.65 -9.32 -0.08
CA VAL A 112 -2.72 -8.33 -0.25
C VAL A 112 -2.76 -7.37 0.94
N SER A 113 -2.55 -7.86 2.17
CA SER A 113 -2.44 -6.99 3.35
C SER A 113 -1.26 -6.01 3.26
N GLU A 114 -0.08 -6.50 2.87
CA GLU A 114 1.11 -5.67 2.69
C GLU A 114 0.98 -4.68 1.53
N LEU A 115 0.23 -5.04 0.48
CA LEU A 115 -0.10 -4.14 -0.62
C LEU A 115 -0.95 -2.97 -0.16
N VAL A 116 -1.96 -3.23 0.67
CA VAL A 116 -2.78 -2.16 1.25
C VAL A 116 -1.92 -1.23 2.12
N LYS A 117 -1.08 -1.76 3.00
CA LYS A 117 -0.17 -0.96 3.85
C LYS A 117 0.84 -0.16 3.03
N THR A 118 1.34 -0.74 1.95
CA THR A 118 2.31 -0.10 1.07
C THR A 118 1.66 1.06 0.32
N ARG A 119 0.51 0.82 -0.32
CA ARG A 119 -0.12 1.76 -1.26
C ARG A 119 -0.99 2.82 -0.59
N TYR A 120 -1.64 2.50 0.52
CA TYR A 120 -2.60 3.39 1.17
C TYR A 120 -2.12 3.85 2.54
N THR A 121 -2.69 4.95 3.00
CA THR A 121 -2.58 5.46 4.37
C THR A 121 -3.70 4.86 5.21
N ASN A 122 -3.44 4.67 6.51
CA ASN A 122 -4.42 4.14 7.48
C ASN A 122 -5.04 2.77 7.14
N GLY A 123 -4.50 2.05 6.16
CA GLY A 123 -5.02 0.76 5.71
C GLY A 123 -6.37 0.83 4.97
N MET A 124 -6.82 2.02 4.55
CA MET A 124 -8.10 2.22 3.87
C MET A 124 -7.91 2.30 2.36
N ILE A 125 -8.65 1.50 1.60
CA ILE A 125 -8.66 1.52 0.12
C ILE A 125 -9.52 2.71 -0.32
N ASP A 126 -8.91 3.90 -0.29
CA ASP A 126 -9.54 5.15 -0.68
C ASP A 126 -8.60 5.99 -1.55
N PHE A 127 -9.17 6.72 -2.50
CA PHE A 127 -8.40 7.50 -3.47
C PHE A 127 -7.63 8.63 -2.77
N THR A 128 -8.22 9.30 -1.76
CA THR A 128 -7.53 10.34 -0.99
C THR A 128 -6.44 9.76 -0.09
N GLY A 129 -6.63 8.51 0.35
CA GLY A 129 -5.69 7.76 1.17
C GLY A 129 -4.53 7.12 0.39
N ARG A 130 -4.56 7.08 -0.95
CA ARG A 130 -3.49 6.49 -1.76
C ARG A 130 -2.23 7.37 -1.74
N LYS A 131 -1.06 6.74 -1.61
CA LYS A 131 0.25 7.40 -1.73
C LYS A 131 0.50 7.73 -3.21
N HIS A 132 0.24 8.96 -3.63
CA HIS A 132 0.32 9.39 -5.04
C HIS A 132 1.71 9.90 -5.44
N PHE A 133 2.58 10.22 -4.47
CA PHE A 133 3.94 10.70 -4.72
C PHE A 133 4.98 9.74 -4.15
N PHE A 134 6.13 9.61 -4.81
CA PHE A 134 7.26 8.87 -4.24
C PHE A 134 7.74 9.47 -2.90
N THR A 135 7.55 10.77 -2.68
CA THR A 135 7.83 11.40 -1.38
C THR A 135 6.95 10.83 -0.27
N ASP A 136 5.72 10.41 -0.58
CA ASP A 136 4.79 9.85 0.41
C ASP A 136 5.35 8.59 1.04
N TRP A 137 6.17 7.82 0.31
CA TRP A 137 6.85 6.64 0.84
C TRP A 137 7.83 6.97 1.97
N ALA A 138 8.43 8.16 1.96
CA ALA A 138 9.40 8.58 2.97
C ALA A 138 8.79 9.46 4.07
N VAL A 139 7.73 10.22 3.76
CA VAL A 139 7.18 11.22 4.70
C VAL A 139 5.87 10.80 5.37
N ILE A 140 5.05 9.96 4.73
CA ILE A 140 3.74 9.55 5.26
C ILE A 140 3.83 8.21 6.00
N SER A 141 3.19 8.12 7.16
CA SER A 141 3.12 6.90 7.97
C SER A 141 2.01 5.93 7.48
N PRO A 142 2.24 4.60 7.52
CA PRO A 142 3.53 3.95 7.79
C PRO A 142 4.51 4.18 6.63
N ARG A 143 5.76 4.54 6.97
CA ARG A 143 6.79 4.85 6.00
C ARG A 143 7.24 3.57 5.29
N ASN A 144 7.42 3.68 3.98
CA ASN A 144 7.91 2.59 3.13
C ASN A 144 9.42 2.68 2.88
N ALA A 145 9.98 3.87 2.96
CA ALA A 145 11.38 4.15 2.70
C ALA A 145 11.96 5.08 3.77
N GLN A 146 13.27 4.96 3.97
CA GLN A 146 14.07 5.95 4.67
C GLN A 146 14.70 6.87 3.62
N ASP A 147 14.60 8.19 3.83
CA ASP A 147 15.36 9.14 3.04
C ASP A 147 16.81 9.13 3.54
N VAL A 148 17.72 8.71 2.68
CA VAL A 148 19.17 8.65 2.93
C VAL A 148 19.92 9.72 2.13
N THR A 149 19.22 10.63 1.46
CA THR A 149 19.83 11.54 0.49
C THR A 149 20.89 12.42 1.16
N GLN A 150 20.60 12.96 2.34
CA GLN A 150 21.54 13.77 3.14
C GLN A 150 22.74 12.96 3.67
N ASP A 151 22.59 11.64 3.81
CA ASP A 151 23.65 10.77 4.31
C ASP A 151 24.65 10.36 3.22
N ILE A 152 24.25 10.47 1.94
CA ILE A 152 25.06 10.00 0.79
C ILE A 152 26.19 10.99 0.43
N SER A 153 26.02 12.30 0.68
CA SER A 153 26.99 13.31 0.26
C SER A 153 26.87 14.62 1.04
N PRO A 154 28.00 15.27 1.40
CA PRO A 154 27.97 16.60 2.03
C PRO A 154 27.45 17.71 1.08
N TYR A 155 27.31 17.43 -0.22
CA TYR A 155 26.85 18.39 -1.22
C TYR A 155 25.34 18.40 -1.43
N THR A 156 24.58 17.66 -0.62
CA THR A 156 23.12 17.62 -0.77
C THR A 156 22.49 18.95 -0.41
N ILE A 157 21.52 19.38 -1.21
CA ILE A 157 20.70 20.57 -0.93
C ILE A 157 19.28 20.13 -0.59
N THR A 158 18.70 20.75 0.44
CA THR A 158 17.29 20.52 0.80
C THR A 158 16.41 21.57 0.13
N VAL A 159 15.38 21.13 -0.58
CA VAL A 159 14.42 22.00 -1.27
C VAL A 159 13.01 21.65 -0.82
N ASN A 160 12.28 22.64 -0.31
CA ASN A 160 10.86 22.49 -0.02
C ASN A 160 10.05 22.58 -1.32
N LYS A 161 9.24 21.56 -1.61
CA LYS A 161 8.35 21.52 -2.78
C LYS A 161 6.89 21.51 -2.34
N GLN A 162 6.08 22.37 -2.94
CA GLN A 162 4.63 22.28 -2.86
C GLN A 162 4.16 21.32 -3.94
N LEU A 163 3.77 20.11 -3.55
CA LEU A 163 3.18 19.11 -4.44
C LEU A 163 1.72 19.48 -4.69
N ASN A 164 1.20 19.22 -5.89
CA ASN A 164 -0.19 19.56 -6.25
C ASN A 164 -0.56 21.04 -6.04
N GLN A 165 0.32 21.98 -6.39
CA GLN A 165 -0.07 23.39 -6.43
C GLN A 165 -0.87 23.67 -7.72
N LYS A 166 -2.11 24.15 -7.56
CA LYS A 166 -3.03 24.42 -8.69
C LYS A 166 -3.20 25.90 -8.94
N ASN A 167 -3.47 26.23 -10.19
CA ASN A 167 -4.07 27.52 -10.54
C ASN A 167 -5.57 27.46 -10.15
N LYS A 168 -6.17 28.57 -9.70
CA LYS A 168 -7.51 28.67 -9.07
C LYS A 168 -8.72 28.01 -9.80
N LYS A 169 -8.55 27.42 -10.98
CA LYS A 169 -9.62 26.87 -11.85
C LYS A 169 -9.63 25.34 -11.96
N GLN A 170 -8.93 24.63 -11.11
CA GLN A 170 -8.85 23.18 -11.20
C GLN A 170 -9.09 22.56 -9.82
N GLU A 171 -9.69 21.38 -9.77
CA GLU A 171 -9.87 20.57 -8.56
C GLU A 171 -8.77 19.53 -8.45
N TYR A 172 -7.94 19.52 -7.39
CA TYR A 172 -7.17 18.31 -7.03
C TYR A 172 -8.02 17.48 -6.10
N VAL A 173 -8.11 16.19 -6.43
CA VAL A 173 -8.51 15.05 -5.57
C VAL A 173 -9.52 15.38 -4.49
#